data_AF-A0A6P2FTG7-F1
#
_entry.id   AF-A0A6P2FTG7-F1
#
_cell.length_a   1.000
_cell.length_b   1.000
_cell.length_c   1.000
_cell.angle_alpha   90.00
_cell.angle_beta   90.00
_cell.angle_gamma   90.00
#
_symmetry.space_group_name_H-M   'P 1'
#
loop_
_entity.id
_entity.type
_entity.pdbx_description
1 polymer ?
#
loop_
_entity_poly.entity_id
_entity_poly.type
_entity_poly.pdbx_seq_one_letter_code
_entity_poly.pdbx_strand_id
1 'polypeptide(L)'
;MSGIDVDQLGADIVSGFKGAVGAKWPAVREYFEAESKVLAQRLATIAKLRIEGKISEQRAKELVQFQKNSFETVLLAVEGLTQLIIEDALNAGLKAVRTAINTAIGFALL
;
A
#
# COMPACT_ATOMS: atom_id res chain seq x y z
N MET A 1 -9.44 -7.13 19.54
CA MET A 1 -8.34 -6.62 18.70
C MET A 1 -8.93 -5.60 17.76
N SER A 2 -8.52 -4.34 17.88
CA SER A 2 -8.95 -3.25 16.99
C SER A 2 -8.58 -3.64 15.56
N GLY A 3 -9.60 -3.94 14.75
CA GLY A 3 -9.43 -4.31 13.35
C GLY A 3 -8.72 -3.19 12.60
N ILE A 4 -7.81 -3.55 11.70
CA ILE A 4 -7.21 -2.60 10.77
C ILE A 4 -8.36 -2.04 9.93
N ASP A 5 -8.58 -0.73 10.04
CA ASP A 5 -9.59 -0.01 9.26
C ASP A 5 -9.08 0.14 7.83
N VAL A 6 -9.63 -0.68 6.93
CA VAL A 6 -9.21 -0.72 5.53
C VAL A 6 -9.53 0.58 4.80
N ASP A 7 -10.65 1.22 5.14
CA ASP A 7 -11.08 2.46 4.49
C ASP A 7 -10.14 3.60 4.89
N GLN A 8 -9.80 3.70 6.18
CA GLN A 8 -8.81 4.67 6.66
C GLN A 8 -7.43 4.40 6.05
N LEU A 9 -6.98 3.14 5.99
CA LEU A 9 -5.71 2.80 5.34
C LEU A 9 -5.68 3.22 3.88
N GLY A 10 -6.77 2.96 3.15
CA GLY A 10 -6.90 3.37 1.76
C GLY A 10 -6.78 4.88 1.60
N ALA A 11 -7.46 5.64 2.45
CA ALA A 11 -7.39 7.10 2.45
C ALA A 11 -5.97 7.63 2.75
N ASP A 12 -5.28 7.05 3.74
CA ASP A 12 -3.92 7.42 4.12
C ASP A 12 -2.91 7.13 2.98
N ILE A 13 -3.06 5.99 2.30
CA ILE A 13 -2.24 5.62 1.13
C ILE A 13 -2.46 6.62 0.00
N VAL A 14 -3.71 6.94 -0.35
CA VAL A 14 -4.06 7.93 -1.38
C VAL A 14 -3.45 9.29 -1.06
N SER A 15 -3.48 9.71 0.21
CA SER A 15 -2.86 10.96 0.65
C SER A 15 -1.35 10.98 0.38
N GLY A 16 -0.66 9.85 0.60
CA GLY A 16 0.75 9.68 0.26
C GLY A 16 1.00 9.81 -1.25
N PHE A 17 0.15 9.21 -2.07
CA PHE A 17 0.27 9.22 -3.54
C PHE A 17 0.10 10.61 -4.13
N LYS A 18 -0.91 11.36 -3.68
CA LYS A 18 -1.20 12.70 -4.19
C LYS A 18 0.00 13.64 -4.10
N GLY A 19 0.76 13.56 -3.01
CA GLY A 19 1.98 14.35 -2.82
C GLY A 19 3.08 14.00 -3.82
N ALA A 20 3.30 12.72 -4.09
CA ALA A 20 4.34 12.22 -4.99
C ALA A 20 4.01 12.45 -6.48
N VAL A 21 2.74 12.30 -6.87
CA VAL A 21 2.30 12.43 -8.26
C VAL A 21 2.16 13.90 -8.69
N GLY A 22 1.87 14.79 -7.74
CA GLY A 22 1.85 16.24 -7.97
C GLY A 22 0.86 16.69 -9.04
N ALA A 23 1.33 17.50 -10.00
CA ALA A 23 0.48 18.12 -11.02
C ALA A 23 -0.27 17.13 -11.93
N LYS A 24 0.24 15.90 -12.08
CA LYS A 24 -0.39 14.85 -12.88
C LYS A 24 -1.56 14.18 -12.16
N TRP A 25 -1.73 14.41 -10.86
CA TRP A 25 -2.73 13.72 -10.03
C TRP A 25 -4.14 13.69 -10.64
N PRO A 26 -4.71 14.81 -11.15
CA PRO A 26 -6.07 14.78 -11.69
C PRO A 26 -6.27 13.77 -12.83
N ALA A 27 -5.24 13.50 -13.65
CA ALA A 27 -5.34 12.61 -14.79
C ALA A 27 -5.21 11.11 -14.42
N VAL A 28 -4.57 10.81 -13.28
CA VAL A 28 -4.24 9.43 -12.88
C VAL A 28 -4.91 9.01 -11.57
N ARG A 29 -5.65 9.93 -10.94
CA ARG A 29 -6.27 9.78 -9.62
C ARG A 29 -7.07 8.49 -9.48
N GLU A 30 -7.91 8.17 -10.46
CA GLU A 30 -8.81 7.01 -10.38
C GLU A 30 -8.02 5.70 -10.30
N TYR A 31 -6.92 5.57 -11.04
CA TYR A 31 -6.03 4.41 -10.99
C TYR A 31 -5.37 4.28 -9.61
N PHE A 32 -4.83 5.38 -9.09
CA PHE A 32 -4.22 5.38 -7.76
C PHE A 32 -5.23 5.11 -6.65
N GLU A 33 -6.45 5.63 -6.72
CA GLU A 33 -7.52 5.36 -5.74
C GLU A 33 -7.97 3.90 -5.78
N ALA A 34 -8.11 3.30 -6.97
CA ALA A 34 -8.44 1.89 -7.13
C ALA A 34 -7.34 1.00 -6.56
N GLU A 35 -6.08 1.22 -6.96
CA GLU A 35 -4.94 0.45 -6.49
C GLU A 35 -4.66 0.64 -4.98
N SER A 36 -4.95 1.83 -4.42
CA SER A 36 -4.86 2.07 -2.97
C SER A 36 -5.81 1.18 -2.18
N LYS A 37 -7.06 1.03 -2.65
CA LYS A 37 -8.06 0.17 -1.99
C LYS A 37 -7.61 -1.29 -2.01
N VAL A 38 -7.09 -1.76 -3.15
CA VAL A 38 -6.55 -3.11 -3.28
C VAL A 38 -5.36 -3.30 -2.34
N LEU A 39 -4.40 -2.37 -2.33
CA LEU A 39 -3.22 -2.45 -1.48
C LEU A 39 -3.60 -2.43 0.01
N ALA A 40 -4.50 -1.54 0.44
CA ALA A 40 -4.99 -1.47 1.81
C ALA A 40 -5.63 -2.80 2.25
N GLN A 41 -6.52 -3.36 1.43
CA GLN A 41 -7.17 -4.64 1.71
C GLN A 41 -6.14 -5.78 1.83
N ARG A 42 -5.12 -5.79 0.97
CA ARG A 42 -4.06 -6.81 0.99
C ARG A 42 -3.17 -6.69 2.22
N LEU A 43 -2.77 -5.48 2.59
CA LEU A 43 -2.00 -5.21 3.81
C LEU A 43 -2.78 -5.63 5.06
N ALA A 44 -4.06 -5.27 5.16
CA ALA A 44 -4.92 -5.69 6.25
C ALA A 44 -5.07 -7.21 6.33
N THR A 45 -5.19 -7.88 5.17
CA THR A 45 -5.25 -9.35 5.11
C THR A 45 -3.94 -9.99 5.58
N ILE A 46 -2.79 -9.49 5.12
CA ILE A 46 -1.46 -9.99 5.54
C ILE A 46 -1.30 -9.83 7.06
N ALA A 47 -1.64 -8.66 7.58
CA ALA A 47 -1.57 -8.38 9.01
C ALA A 47 -2.49 -9.32 9.81
N LYS A 48 -3.73 -9.53 9.36
CA LYS A 48 -4.66 -10.49 9.97
C LYS A 48 -4.08 -11.90 9.99
N LEU A 49 -3.58 -12.41 8.87
CA LEU A 49 -2.98 -13.75 8.79
C LEU A 49 -1.79 -13.91 9.73
N ARG A 50 -0.99 -12.84 9.91
CA ARG A 50 0.14 -12.84 10.83
C ARG A 50 -0.29 -12.83 12.30
N ILE A 51 -1.29 -12.03 12.66
CA ILE A 51 -1.89 -11.99 14.01
C ILE A 51 -2.50 -13.34 14.37
N GLU A 52 -3.15 -13.99 13.40
CA GLU A 52 -3.70 -15.35 13.54
C GLU A 52 -2.63 -16.46 13.55
N GLY A 53 -1.34 -16.12 13.40
CA GLY A 53 -0.24 -17.09 13.39
C GLY A 53 -0.21 -18.00 12.15
N LYS A 54 -0.98 -17.70 11.10
CA LYS A 54 -1.07 -18.50 9.87
C LYS A 54 0.12 -18.32 8.94
N ILE A 55 0.87 -17.23 9.09
CA ILE A 55 2.08 -16.93 8.31
C ILE A 55 3.20 -16.45 9.23
N SER A 56 4.44 -16.72 8.83
CA SER A 56 5.64 -16.19 9.50
C SER A 56 5.89 -14.71 9.13
N GLU A 57 6.77 -14.04 9.86
CA GLU A 57 7.21 -12.67 9.51
C GLU A 57 7.86 -12.61 8.15
N GLN A 58 8.71 -13.60 7.84
CA GLN A 58 9.34 -13.71 6.53
C GLN A 58 8.30 -13.82 5.43
N ARG A 59 7.28 -14.67 5.63
CA ARG A 59 6.20 -14.83 4.65
C ARG A 59 5.36 -13.55 4.51
N ALA A 60 5.13 -12.82 5.60
CA ALA A 60 4.45 -11.53 5.54
C ALA A 60 5.24 -10.51 4.71
N LYS A 61 6.57 -10.41 4.89
CA LYS A 61 7.45 -9.53 4.10
C LYS A 61 7.44 -9.88 2.62
N GLU A 62 7.49 -11.17 2.28
CA GLU A 62 7.38 -11.64 0.89
C GLU A 62 6.05 -11.26 0.24
N LEU A 63 4.94 -11.44 0.97
CA LEU A 63 3.61 -11.06 0.48
C LEU A 63 3.49 -9.56 0.26
N VAL A 64 4.05 -8.74 1.16
CA VAL A 64 4.11 -7.28 0.96
C VAL A 64 4.92 -6.94 -0.28
N GLN A 65 6.10 -7.52 -0.45
CA GLN A 65 6.91 -7.26 -1.64
C GLN A 65 6.19 -7.66 -2.93
N PHE A 66 5.44 -8.77 -2.91
CA PHE A 66 4.61 -9.17 -4.05
C PHE A 66 3.52 -8.14 -4.35
N GLN A 67 2.87 -7.57 -3.33
CA GLN A 67 1.87 -6.50 -3.55
C GLN A 67 2.52 -5.23 -4.11
N LYS A 68 3.72 -4.86 -3.64
CA LYS A 68 4.49 -3.73 -4.19
C LYS A 68 4.75 -3.88 -5.68
N ASN A 69 5.30 -5.04 -6.07
CA ASN A 69 5.57 -5.33 -7.48
C ASN A 69 4.29 -5.36 -8.33
N SER A 70 3.19 -5.89 -7.78
CA SER A 70 1.89 -5.94 -8.47
C SER A 70 1.34 -4.53 -8.70
N PHE A 71 1.37 -3.68 -7.67
CA PHE A 71 0.98 -2.26 -7.76
C PHE A 71 1.78 -1.52 -8.83
N GLU A 72 3.11 -1.69 -8.82
CA GLU A 72 4.00 -1.08 -9.81
C GLU A 72 3.65 -1.54 -11.23
N THR A 73 3.45 -2.85 -11.41
CA THR A 73 3.12 -3.45 -12.71
C THR A 73 1.82 -2.89 -13.29
N VAL A 74 0.78 -2.73 -12.46
CA VAL A 74 -0.51 -2.18 -12.91
C VAL A 74 -0.36 -0.72 -13.33
N LEU A 75 0.29 0.10 -12.51
CA LEU A 75 0.42 1.53 -12.80
C LEU A 75 1.39 1.84 -13.94
N LEU A 76 2.35 0.96 -14.22
CA LEU A 76 3.22 1.09 -15.39
C LEU A 76 2.45 1.03 -16.72
N ALA A 77 1.27 0.42 -16.73
CA ALA A 77 0.40 0.38 -17.91
C ALA A 77 -0.43 1.67 -18.11
N VAL A 78 -0.37 2.63 -17.17
CA VAL A 78 -1.13 3.89 -17.24
C VAL A 78 -0.30 4.94 -17.96
N GLU A 79 -0.87 5.51 -19.02
CA GLU A 79 -0.22 6.56 -19.80
C GLU A 79 0.14 7.78 -18.92
N GLY A 80 1.34 8.31 -19.12
CA GLY A 80 1.82 9.49 -18.40
C GLY A 80 2.45 9.20 -17.04
N LEU A 81 2.41 7.96 -16.54
CA LEU A 81 3.19 7.51 -15.39
C LEU A 81 4.56 6.97 -15.83
N THR A 82 5.57 7.30 -15.04
CA THR A 82 6.91 6.73 -15.16
C THR A 82 7.18 5.84 -13.96
N GLN A 83 8.08 4.86 -14.11
CA GLN A 83 8.47 3.98 -13.02
C GLN A 83 8.88 4.77 -11.76
N LEU A 84 9.66 5.85 -11.92
CA LEU A 84 10.09 6.70 -10.81
C LEU A 84 8.90 7.32 -10.04
N ILE A 85 7.90 7.86 -10.75
CA ILE A 85 6.71 8.45 -10.10
C ILE A 85 5.94 7.38 -9.31
N ILE A 86 5.85 6.17 -9.88
CA ILE A 86 5.14 5.05 -9.26
C ILE A 86 5.86 4.58 -7.99
N GLU A 87 7.18 4.43 -8.05
CA GLU A 87 8.01 4.05 -6.90
C GLU A 87 7.94 5.09 -5.78
N ASP A 88 8.07 6.39 -6.12
CA ASP A 88 7.96 7.48 -5.16
C ASP A 88 6.58 7.52 -4.50
N ALA A 89 5.52 7.37 -5.28
CA ALA A 89 4.16 7.29 -4.77
C ALA A 89 3.98 6.08 -3.85
N LEU A 90 4.35 4.87 -4.31
CA LEU A 90 4.24 3.65 -3.51
C LEU A 90 4.98 3.79 -2.17
N ASN A 91 6.20 4.31 -2.18
CA ASN A 91 6.96 4.54 -0.96
C ASN A 91 6.29 5.56 -0.03
N ALA A 92 5.73 6.65 -0.57
CA ALA A 92 4.98 7.63 0.21
C ALA A 92 3.70 7.05 0.83
N GLY A 93 2.94 6.26 0.07
CA GLY A 93 1.73 5.59 0.54
C GLY A 93 2.02 4.55 1.62
N LEU A 94 3.03 3.70 1.44
CA LEU A 94 3.42 2.72 2.45
C LEU A 94 3.95 3.38 3.72
N LYS A 95 4.67 4.50 3.59
CA LYS A 95 5.13 5.28 4.74
C LYS A 95 3.96 5.85 5.55
N ALA A 96 2.87 6.25 4.89
CA ALA A 96 1.68 6.79 5.58
C ALA A 96 1.03 5.74 6.50
N VAL A 97 1.00 4.47 6.10
CA VAL A 97 0.35 3.39 6.87
C VAL A 97 1.30 2.54 7.71
N ARG A 98 2.63 2.78 7.61
CA ARG A 98 3.67 2.02 8.30
C ARG A 98 3.39 1.88 9.79
N THR A 99 3.13 2.99 10.48
CA THR A 99 2.92 2.98 11.93
C THR A 99 1.69 2.16 12.30
N ALA A 100 0.57 2.38 11.60
CA ALA A 100 -0.68 1.67 11.87
C ALA A 100 -0.52 0.14 11.71
N ILE A 101 0.11 -0.29 10.62
CA ILE A 101 0.35 -1.72 10.35
C ILE A 101 1.34 -2.32 11.35
N ASN A 102 2.52 -1.70 11.53
CA ASN A 102 3.57 -2.25 12.38
C ASN A 102 3.14 -2.31 13.85
N THR A 103 2.38 -1.33 14.35
CA THR A 103 1.80 -1.36 15.69
C THR A 103 0.75 -2.47 15.85
N ALA A 104 -0.10 -2.69 14.84
CA ALA A 104 -1.14 -3.72 14.91
C ALA A 104 -0.58 -5.15 14.98
N ILE A 105 0.53 -5.41 14.29
CA ILE A 105 1.15 -6.75 14.19
C ILE A 105 2.33 -6.96 15.13
N GLY A 106 2.84 -5.91 15.76
CA GLY A 106 3.93 -5.96 16.74
C GLY A 106 5.34 -6.17 16.16
N PHE A 107 5.56 -5.97 14.86
CA PHE A 107 6.90 -6.01 14.25
C PHE A 107 6.98 -5.08 13.03
N ALA A 108 8.22 -4.82 12.57
CA ALA A 108 8.47 -3.98 11.40
C ALA A 108 8.25 -4.75 10.08
N LEU A 109 7.05 -4.61 9.50
CA LEU A 109 6.69 -5.15 8.19
C LEU A 109 6.97 -4.16 7.05
N LEU A 110 6.61 -2.89 7.25
CA LEU A 110 6.72 -1.80 6.28
C LEU A 110 7.85 -0.82 6.63
#